data_AF-A0A8J2K8A4-F1
#
_entry.id   AF-A0A8J2K8A4-F1
#
_cell.length_a   1.000
_cell.length_b   1.000
_cell.length_c   1.000
_cell.angle_alpha   90.00
_cell.angle_beta   90.00
_cell.angle_gamma   90.00
#
_symmetry.space_group_name_H-M   'P 1'
#
loop_
_entity.id
_entity.type
_entity.pdbx_description
1 polymer ?
#
loop_
_entity_poly.entity_id
_entity_poly.type
_entity_poly.pdbx_seq_one_letter_code
_entity_poly.pdbx_strand_id
1 'polypeptide(L)'
;MDFKKTFHLLLFMFQVTMMIVYNIIWKFMILLLLEPAQLDVSVPRENSGRAYNNNSHLINRGKGLGGSSMLNFNMYLRGSPYDFQDWARITGDEGWNYGNVLPFFKRIEDYHGIFFNDNFHGHYGPLPVETGKDVPLRKEWLAAGAEMGLMLRDPNGFQSEGKVFILLQWARLPIPSHKA
;
A
#
# COMPACT_ATOMS: atom_id res chain seq x y z
N MET A 1 -62.84 29.91 -9.48
CA MET A 1 -61.58 29.14 -9.56
C MET A 1 -61.62 28.09 -8.45
N ASP A 2 -61.45 26.82 -8.78
CA ASP A 2 -61.60 25.71 -7.82
C ASP A 2 -60.36 25.63 -6.91
N PHE A 3 -60.51 26.09 -5.67
CA PHE A 3 -59.44 26.14 -4.66
C PHE A 3 -58.75 24.79 -4.48
N LYS A 4 -59.51 23.68 -4.61
CA LYS A 4 -58.97 22.33 -4.47
C LYS A 4 -58.03 22.01 -5.62
N LYS A 5 -58.37 22.36 -6.86
CA LYS A 5 -57.49 22.17 -8.03
C LYS A 5 -56.24 23.04 -7.94
N THR A 6 -56.36 24.31 -7.52
CA THR A 6 -55.22 25.20 -7.33
C THR A 6 -54.27 24.69 -6.25
N PHE A 7 -54.79 24.18 -5.13
CA PHE A 7 -53.99 23.59 -4.05
C PHE A 7 -53.23 22.33 -4.51
N HIS A 8 -53.89 21.42 -5.25
CA HIS A 8 -53.23 20.21 -5.76
C HIS A 8 -52.15 20.55 -6.80
N LEU A 9 -52.38 21.56 -7.64
CA LEU A 9 -51.38 22.01 -8.62
C LEU A 9 -50.15 22.62 -7.92
N LEU A 10 -50.34 23.43 -6.88
CA LEU A 10 -49.24 24.01 -6.10
C LEU A 10 -48.44 22.93 -5.36
N LEU A 11 -49.12 21.93 -4.78
CA LEU A 11 -48.47 20.81 -4.11
C LEU A 11 -47.63 19.98 -5.09
N PHE A 12 -48.16 19.73 -6.28
CA PHE A 12 -47.44 19.03 -7.35
C PHE A 12 -46.21 19.83 -7.82
N MET A 13 -46.36 21.13 -8.06
CA MET A 13 -45.23 22.00 -8.43
C MET A 13 -44.14 22.04 -7.34
N PHE A 14 -44.54 22.06 -6.06
CA PHE A 14 -43.60 22.01 -4.94
C PHE A 14 -42.83 20.69 -4.88
N GLN A 15 -43.52 19.55 -5.07
CA GLN A 15 -42.89 18.22 -5.09
C GLN A 15 -41.91 18.07 -6.26
N VAL A 16 -42.27 18.56 -7.45
CA VAL A 16 -41.39 18.53 -8.64
C VAL A 16 -40.16 19.39 -8.41
N THR A 17 -40.30 20.59 -7.86
CA THR A 17 -39.16 21.46 -7.55
C THR A 17 -38.24 20.84 -6.51
N MET A 18 -38.77 20.26 -5.44
CA MET A 18 -37.94 19.58 -4.42
C MET A 18 -37.20 18.37 -4.99
N MET A 19 -37.84 17.61 -5.88
CA MET A 19 -37.20 16.48 -6.57
C MET A 19 -36.05 16.96 -7.49
N ILE A 20 -36.25 18.05 -8.23
CA ILE A 20 -35.22 18.64 -9.10
C ILE A 20 -34.05 19.15 -8.26
N VAL A 21 -34.33 19.91 -7.19
CA VAL A 21 -33.30 20.43 -6.28
C VAL A 21 -32.51 19.29 -5.65
N TYR A 22 -33.18 18.25 -5.17
CA TYR A 22 -32.52 17.08 -4.60
C TYR A 22 -31.66 16.35 -5.65
N ASN A 23 -32.14 16.16 -6.88
CA ASN A 23 -31.37 15.51 -7.94
C ASN A 23 -30.14 16.32 -8.36
N ILE A 24 -30.27 17.65 -8.45
CA ILE A 24 -29.16 18.55 -8.81
C ILE A 24 -28.13 18.58 -7.67
N ILE A 25 -28.56 18.81 -6.43
CA ILE A 25 -27.66 18.83 -5.26
C ILE A 25 -26.98 17.47 -5.11
N TRP A 26 -27.72 16.37 -5.26
CA TRP A 26 -27.15 15.03 -5.09
C TRP A 26 -26.17 14.66 -6.21
N LYS A 27 -26.44 15.06 -7.46
CA LYS A 27 -25.48 14.94 -8.56
C LYS A 27 -24.25 15.82 -8.35
N PHE A 28 -24.41 17.05 -7.87
CA PHE A 28 -23.28 17.93 -7.55
C PHE A 28 -22.45 17.40 -6.38
N MET A 29 -23.08 16.86 -5.34
CA MET A 29 -22.39 16.23 -4.22
C MET A 29 -21.64 14.98 -4.68
N ILE A 30 -22.26 14.14 -5.51
CA ILE A 30 -21.57 12.99 -6.10
C ILE A 30 -20.41 13.44 -7.00
N LEU A 31 -20.55 14.51 -7.79
CA LEU A 31 -19.47 15.07 -8.61
C LEU A 31 -18.33 15.69 -7.78
N LEU A 32 -18.63 16.27 -6.61
CA LEU A 32 -17.64 16.81 -5.68
C LEU A 32 -16.97 15.71 -4.84
N LEU A 33 -17.67 14.61 -4.56
CA LEU A 33 -17.17 13.47 -3.77
C LEU A 33 -16.47 12.42 -4.64
N LEU A 34 -16.84 12.33 -5.91
CA LEU A 34 -16.18 11.52 -6.93
C LEU A 34 -15.34 12.44 -7.81
N GLU A 35 -14.30 13.06 -7.23
CA GLU A 35 -13.15 13.34 -8.07
C GLU A 35 -12.75 11.99 -8.70
N PRO A 36 -12.74 11.86 -10.04
CA PRO A 36 -12.22 10.64 -10.64
C PRO A 36 -10.83 10.49 -10.07
N ALA A 37 -10.57 9.40 -9.35
CA ALA A 37 -9.28 9.13 -8.72
C ALA A 37 -8.20 9.57 -9.70
N GLN A 38 -7.55 10.71 -9.43
CA GLN A 38 -6.65 11.32 -10.40
C GLN A 38 -5.48 10.35 -10.50
N LEU A 39 -5.54 9.46 -11.48
CA LEU A 39 -4.47 8.55 -11.80
C LEU A 39 -3.38 9.44 -12.39
N ASP A 40 -2.26 9.52 -11.69
CA ASP A 40 -1.13 10.28 -12.20
C ASP A 40 -0.60 9.51 -13.42
N VAL A 41 -0.48 10.19 -14.56
CA VAL A 41 -0.01 9.59 -15.82
C VAL A 41 1.38 10.12 -16.14
N SER A 42 2.30 9.24 -16.52
CA SER A 42 3.63 9.68 -16.94
C SER A 42 3.57 10.43 -18.27
N VAL A 43 4.48 11.39 -18.44
CA VAL A 43 4.71 12.04 -19.74
C VAL A 43 5.23 10.99 -20.73
N PRO A 44 4.71 10.93 -21.97
CA PRO A 44 5.23 10.05 -23.01
C PRO A 44 6.74 10.23 -23.21
N ARG A 45 7.48 9.13 -23.37
CA ARG A 45 8.88 9.16 -23.82
C ARG A 45 9.14 8.12 -24.89
N GLU A 46 10.13 8.38 -25.73
CA GLU A 46 10.53 7.49 -26.84
C GLU A 46 11.12 6.15 -26.36
N ASN A 47 11.81 6.18 -25.21
CA ASN A 47 12.58 5.04 -24.69
C ASN A 47 11.92 4.31 -23.52
N SER A 48 10.68 4.63 -23.17
CA SER A 48 9.96 3.97 -22.07
C SER A 48 8.47 3.81 -22.39
N GLY A 49 7.80 2.83 -21.79
CA GLY A 49 6.34 2.71 -21.89
C GLY A 49 5.82 2.15 -23.21
N ARG A 50 6.68 1.53 -24.03
CA ARG A 50 6.33 0.99 -25.36
C ARG A 50 5.20 -0.05 -25.38
N ALA A 51 4.87 -0.63 -24.23
CA ALA A 51 3.76 -1.56 -24.06
C ALA A 51 2.42 -0.88 -23.70
N TYR A 52 2.42 0.44 -23.49
CA TYR A 52 1.26 1.22 -23.08
C TYR A 52 0.83 2.21 -24.16
N ASN A 53 -0.46 2.56 -24.17
CA ASN A 53 -0.99 3.57 -25.06
C ASN A 53 -0.22 4.89 -24.90
N ASN A 54 0.20 5.48 -26.01
CA ASN A 54 0.94 6.73 -26.05
C ASN A 54 2.25 6.72 -25.23
N ASN A 55 2.89 5.56 -25.04
CA ASN A 55 4.11 5.43 -24.24
C ASN A 55 3.99 5.99 -22.80
N SER A 56 2.78 6.00 -22.25
CA SER A 56 2.43 6.60 -20.96
C SER A 56 2.00 5.54 -19.95
N HIS A 57 2.57 5.61 -18.74
CA HIS A 57 2.28 4.70 -17.64
C HIS A 57 1.24 5.30 -16.69
N LEU A 58 0.36 4.45 -16.18
CA LEU A 58 -0.45 4.77 -15.02
C LEU A 58 0.38 4.62 -13.74
N ILE A 59 0.36 5.64 -12.88
CA ILE A 59 1.05 5.64 -11.60
C ILE A 59 0.01 5.58 -10.48
N ASN A 60 -0.07 4.42 -9.85
CA ASN A 60 -0.96 4.21 -8.70
C ASN A 60 -0.35 4.84 -7.46
N ARG A 61 -1.04 5.81 -6.85
CA ARG A 61 -0.67 6.42 -5.57
C ARG A 61 -1.89 6.54 -4.66
N GLY A 62 -1.72 6.21 -3.39
CA GLY A 62 -2.79 6.39 -2.41
C GLY A 62 -2.97 7.88 -2.10
N LYS A 63 -4.18 8.41 -2.33
CA LYS A 63 -4.58 9.79 -2.03
C LYS A 63 -5.56 9.76 -0.86
N GLY A 64 -5.04 9.84 0.36
CA GLY A 64 -5.81 9.71 1.61
C GLY A 64 -4.91 9.54 2.84
N LEU A 65 -5.50 9.47 4.03
CA LEU A 65 -4.75 9.23 5.28
C LEU A 65 -4.10 7.84 5.25
N GLY A 66 -2.76 7.80 5.28
CA GLY A 66 -1.96 6.57 5.11
C GLY A 66 -1.31 6.46 3.72
N GLY A 67 -1.70 7.31 2.77
CA GLY A 67 -1.08 7.40 1.44
C GLY A 67 -1.05 6.05 0.71
N SER A 68 0.04 5.76 0.01
CA SER A 68 0.20 4.51 -0.75
C SER A 68 0.22 3.25 0.13
N SER A 69 0.43 3.36 1.45
CA SER A 69 0.37 2.21 2.35
C SER A 69 -1.04 1.59 2.44
N MET A 70 -2.08 2.32 2.02
CA MET A 70 -3.46 1.79 1.95
C MET A 70 -3.69 0.86 0.74
N LEU A 71 -2.87 0.97 -0.31
CA LEU A 71 -3.05 0.28 -1.59
C LEU A 71 -1.89 -0.68 -1.93
N ASN A 72 -0.88 -0.77 -1.06
CA ASN A 72 0.31 -1.57 -1.31
C ASN A 72 0.00 -3.07 -1.13
N PHE A 73 0.99 -3.92 -1.45
CA PHE A 73 0.88 -5.37 -1.27
C PHE A 73 1.15 -5.84 0.16
N ASN A 74 1.23 -4.93 1.14
CA ASN A 74 1.61 -5.18 2.52
C ASN A 74 2.97 -5.89 2.69
N MET A 75 3.79 -5.98 1.65
CA MET A 75 5.12 -6.60 1.72
C MET A 75 6.05 -5.77 2.61
N TYR A 76 6.65 -6.41 3.61
CA TYR A 76 7.62 -5.81 4.51
C TYR A 76 9.03 -6.33 4.21
N LEU A 77 9.82 -5.51 3.53
CA LEU A 77 11.21 -5.81 3.15
C LEU A 77 12.07 -4.58 3.42
N ARG A 78 13.28 -4.80 3.92
CA ARG A 78 14.31 -3.78 4.16
C ARG A 78 15.33 -3.80 3.03
N GLY A 79 15.89 -2.63 2.74
CA GLY A 79 16.99 -2.49 1.77
C GLY A 79 18.25 -3.20 2.23
N SER A 80 19.20 -3.36 1.30
CA SER A 80 20.47 -4.02 1.59
C SER A 80 21.35 -3.18 2.51
N PRO A 81 22.05 -3.77 3.51
CA PRO A 81 23.06 -3.06 4.28
C PRO A 81 24.07 -2.30 3.40
N TYR A 82 24.39 -2.85 2.22
CA TYR A 82 25.28 -2.19 1.26
C TYR A 82 24.67 -0.90 0.67
N ASP A 83 23.35 -0.85 0.43
CA ASP A 83 22.67 0.35 -0.07
C ASP A 83 22.82 1.50 0.93
N PHE A 84 22.63 1.20 2.23
CA PHE A 84 22.77 2.17 3.32
C PHE A 84 24.23 2.61 3.53
N GLN A 85 25.19 1.69 3.41
CA GLN A 85 26.61 2.03 3.43
C GLN A 85 26.99 2.94 2.27
N ASP A 86 26.49 2.65 1.06
CA ASP A 86 26.73 3.49 -0.10
C ASP A 86 26.09 4.88 0.04
N TRP A 87 24.90 4.97 0.64
CA TRP A 87 24.29 6.26 0.95
C TRP A 87 25.15 7.06 1.90
N ALA A 88 25.57 6.49 3.03
CA ALA A 88 26.46 7.16 3.98
C ALA A 88 27.75 7.65 3.32
N ARG A 89 28.34 6.82 2.45
CA ARG A 89 29.55 7.16 1.70
C ARG A 89 29.34 8.30 0.70
N ILE A 90 28.26 8.28 -0.07
CA ILE A 90 27.99 9.27 -1.13
C ILE A 90 27.55 10.61 -0.53
N THR A 91 26.80 10.59 0.57
CA THR A 91 26.33 11.81 1.24
C THR A 91 27.36 12.36 2.24
N GLY A 92 28.30 11.54 2.72
CA GLY A 92 29.22 11.88 3.81
C GLY A 92 28.56 11.88 5.18
N ASP A 93 27.36 11.29 5.32
CA ASP A 93 26.58 11.25 6.56
C ASP A 93 26.44 9.82 7.08
N GLU A 94 27.23 9.50 8.10
CA GLU A 94 27.20 8.19 8.78
C GLU A 94 25.84 7.86 9.41
N GLY A 95 24.95 8.84 9.62
CA GLY A 95 23.59 8.60 10.09
C GLY A 95 22.81 7.63 9.17
N TRP A 96 23.17 7.57 7.89
CA TRP A 96 22.58 6.64 6.91
C TRP A 96 23.19 5.25 6.91
N ASN A 97 24.28 5.00 7.64
CA ASN A 97 24.90 3.68 7.72
C ASN A 97 23.93 2.66 8.30
N TYR A 98 23.93 1.41 7.80
CA TYR A 98 22.98 0.37 8.19
C TYR A 98 22.90 0.17 9.71
N GLY A 99 24.05 0.19 10.40
CA GLY A 99 24.12 0.03 11.85
C GLY A 99 23.38 1.14 12.62
N ASN A 100 23.31 2.35 12.06
CA ASN A 100 22.63 3.50 12.66
C ASN A 100 21.13 3.53 12.35
N VAL A 101 20.71 3.00 11.20
CA VAL A 101 19.27 2.91 10.83
C VAL A 101 18.57 1.67 11.39
N LEU A 102 19.29 0.57 11.63
CA LEU A 102 18.72 -0.69 12.13
C LEU A 102 17.90 -0.53 13.43
N PRO A 103 18.33 0.25 14.44
CA PRO A 103 17.53 0.51 15.64
C PRO A 103 16.17 1.17 15.34
N PHE A 104 16.06 1.97 14.28
CA PHE A 104 14.79 2.58 13.88
C PHE A 104 13.86 1.56 13.22
N PHE A 105 14.39 0.68 12.38
CA PHE A 105 13.59 -0.42 11.82
C PHE A 105 13.05 -1.32 12.93
N LYS A 106 13.88 -1.67 13.92
CA LYS A 106 13.48 -2.46 15.08
C LYS A 106 12.47 -1.73 15.98
N ARG A 107 12.54 -0.41 16.08
CA ARG A 107 11.58 0.37 16.88
C ARG A 107 10.17 0.38 16.27
N ILE A 108 10.08 0.33 14.94
CA ILE A 108 8.79 0.39 14.23
C ILE A 108 8.11 -0.98 14.22
N GLU A 109 8.88 -2.06 14.16
CA GLU A 109 8.40 -3.43 13.99
C GLU A 109 7.96 -4.09 15.30
N ASP A 110 6.85 -4.84 15.23
CA ASP A 110 6.47 -5.87 16.20
C ASP A 110 6.40 -7.22 15.46
N TYR A 111 7.48 -8.00 15.55
CA TYR A 111 7.69 -9.17 14.71
C TYR A 111 7.06 -10.45 15.29
N HIS A 112 6.17 -11.07 14.51
CA HIS A 112 5.46 -12.32 14.81
C HIS A 112 5.74 -13.41 13.76
N GLY A 113 6.85 -13.29 13.01
CA GLY A 113 7.21 -14.25 11.96
C GLY A 113 7.96 -15.48 12.47
N ILE A 114 8.41 -16.32 11.53
CA ILE A 114 9.08 -17.60 11.84
C ILE A 114 10.61 -17.46 12.03
N PHE A 115 11.19 -16.31 11.68
CA PHE A 115 12.63 -16.06 11.77
C PHE A 115 12.97 -15.29 13.05
N PHE A 116 13.02 -16.01 14.18
CA PHE A 116 13.29 -15.39 15.48
C PHE A 116 14.78 -15.02 15.61
N ASN A 117 15.10 -13.73 15.47
CA ASN A 117 16.44 -13.22 15.70
C ASN A 117 16.41 -11.76 16.19
N ASP A 118 16.60 -11.58 17.50
CA ASP A 118 16.57 -10.26 18.15
C ASP A 118 17.69 -9.32 17.71
N ASN A 119 18.72 -9.81 17.01
CA ASN A 119 19.73 -8.94 16.42
C ASN A 119 19.13 -8.10 15.28
N PHE A 120 18.18 -8.66 14.53
CA PHE A 120 17.61 -8.04 13.34
C PHE A 120 16.17 -7.57 13.54
N HIS A 121 15.37 -8.26 14.35
CA HIS A 121 13.95 -7.97 14.50
C HIS A 121 13.61 -7.15 15.74
N GLY A 122 12.60 -6.30 15.57
CA GLY A 122 11.98 -5.52 16.63
C GLY A 122 10.79 -6.23 17.24
N HIS A 123 10.55 -5.95 18.52
CA HIS A 123 9.36 -6.39 19.24
C HIS A 123 8.70 -5.16 19.85
N TYR A 124 7.38 -5.18 19.99
CA TYR A 124 6.58 -4.14 20.63
C TYR A 124 6.50 -2.80 19.87
N GLY A 125 6.93 -2.75 18.61
CA GLY A 125 6.70 -1.61 17.73
C GLY A 125 5.21 -1.44 17.35
N PRO A 126 4.83 -0.30 16.77
CA PRO A 126 3.46 -0.04 16.35
C PRO A 126 3.03 -0.83 15.10
N LEU A 127 3.96 -1.47 14.37
CA LEU A 127 3.67 -2.16 13.11
C LEU A 127 3.84 -3.68 13.28
N PRO A 128 2.74 -4.45 13.36
CA PRO A 128 2.80 -5.90 13.38
C PRO A 128 3.33 -6.44 12.04
N VAL A 129 4.38 -7.25 12.08
CA VAL A 129 4.98 -7.90 10.91
C VAL A 129 4.95 -9.41 11.11
N GLU A 130 4.38 -10.15 10.16
CA GLU A 130 4.29 -11.60 10.22
C GLU A 130 4.83 -12.26 8.96
N THR A 131 5.22 -13.53 9.05
CA THR A 131 5.54 -14.31 7.84
C THR A 131 4.26 -14.62 7.09
N GLY A 132 4.30 -14.55 5.75
CA GLY A 132 3.13 -14.82 4.93
C GLY A 132 2.49 -16.17 5.17
N LYS A 133 1.16 -16.18 5.18
CA LYS A 133 0.33 -17.38 5.34
C LYS A 133 0.66 -18.43 4.29
N ASP A 134 0.31 -19.67 4.61
CA ASP A 134 0.41 -20.74 3.64
C ASP A 134 -0.60 -20.52 2.51
N VAL A 135 -0.17 -20.72 1.27
CA VAL A 135 -0.98 -20.53 0.06
C VAL A 135 -0.82 -21.76 -0.84
N PRO A 136 -1.81 -22.08 -1.69
CA PRO A 136 -1.64 -23.13 -2.69
C PRO A 136 -0.36 -22.88 -3.51
N LEU A 137 0.36 -23.95 -3.83
CA LEU A 137 1.67 -23.95 -4.52
C LEU A 137 2.89 -23.49 -3.70
N ARG A 138 2.74 -23.08 -2.43
CA ARG A 138 3.90 -22.62 -1.62
C ARG A 138 4.96 -23.71 -1.48
N LYS A 139 4.56 -24.96 -1.25
CA LYS A 139 5.47 -26.09 -1.09
C LYS A 139 6.21 -26.39 -2.39
N GLU A 140 5.51 -26.43 -3.50
CA GLU A 140 6.04 -26.65 -4.85
C GLU A 140 7.00 -25.52 -5.25
N TRP A 141 6.63 -24.27 -4.95
CA TRP A 141 7.47 -23.10 -5.18
C TRP A 141 8.78 -23.17 -4.38
N LEU A 142 8.71 -23.51 -3.08
CA LEU A 142 9.88 -23.70 -2.24
C LEU A 142 10.76 -24.86 -2.71
N ALA A 143 10.16 -25.97 -3.14
CA ALA A 143 10.88 -27.14 -3.66
C ALA A 143 11.65 -26.81 -4.94
N ALA A 144 11.02 -26.11 -5.89
CA ALA A 144 11.69 -25.65 -7.11
C ALA A 144 12.86 -24.72 -6.81
N GLY A 145 12.71 -23.82 -5.83
CA GLY A 145 13.81 -22.98 -5.36
C GLY A 145 14.99 -23.78 -4.80
N ALA A 146 14.69 -24.80 -3.98
CA ALA A 146 15.71 -25.68 -3.43
C ALA A 146 16.46 -26.48 -4.52
N GLU A 147 15.75 -26.97 -5.54
CA GLU A 147 16.35 -27.65 -6.71
C GLU A 147 17.33 -26.74 -7.48
N MET A 148 17.07 -25.44 -7.51
CA MET A 148 17.96 -24.44 -8.10
C MET A 148 19.14 -24.03 -7.18
N GLY A 149 19.21 -24.62 -5.98
CA GLY A 149 20.19 -24.28 -4.95
C GLY A 149 19.92 -22.95 -4.24
N LEU A 150 18.67 -22.47 -4.25
CA LEU A 150 18.26 -21.29 -3.50
C LEU A 150 17.98 -21.68 -2.04
N MET A 151 18.48 -20.88 -1.09
CA MET A 151 18.23 -21.11 0.33
C MET A 151 17.10 -20.24 0.84
N LEU A 152 16.16 -20.84 1.57
CA LEU A 152 15.17 -20.08 2.33
C LEU A 152 15.87 -19.36 3.48
N ARG A 153 15.79 -18.03 3.49
CA ARG A 153 16.34 -17.19 4.57
C ARG A 153 15.38 -16.07 4.93
N ASP A 154 15.60 -15.53 6.11
CA ASP A 154 14.98 -14.28 6.54
C ASP A 154 15.42 -13.14 5.61
N PRO A 155 14.50 -12.49 4.88
CA PRO A 155 14.86 -11.37 4.03
C PRO A 155 15.31 -10.14 4.80
N ASN A 156 14.94 -9.99 6.08
CA ASN A 156 15.26 -8.82 6.89
C ASN A 156 16.34 -9.09 7.94
N GLY A 157 16.91 -10.30 7.91
CA GLY A 157 18.01 -10.75 8.76
C GLY A 157 19.37 -10.46 8.14
N PHE A 158 20.31 -11.39 8.32
CA PHE A 158 21.62 -11.28 7.68
C PHE A 158 21.50 -11.45 6.16
N GLN A 159 21.74 -10.37 5.43
CA GLN A 159 21.75 -10.35 3.98
C GLN A 159 23.18 -10.48 3.45
N SER A 160 23.39 -11.43 2.56
CA SER A 160 24.63 -11.63 1.82
C SER A 160 24.32 -11.75 0.33
N GLU A 161 25.24 -11.34 -0.54
CA GLU A 161 25.12 -11.58 -1.98
C GLU A 161 24.91 -13.08 -2.25
N GLY A 162 23.89 -13.42 -3.05
CA GLY A 162 23.66 -14.81 -3.47
C GLY A 162 22.21 -15.22 -3.70
N LYS A 163 22.05 -16.53 -3.86
CA LYS A 163 20.84 -17.28 -4.21
C LYS A 163 19.86 -17.41 -3.03
N VAL A 164 19.10 -16.35 -2.74
CA VAL A 164 18.14 -16.33 -1.63
C VAL A 164 16.72 -16.58 -2.15
N PHE A 165 16.00 -17.47 -1.47
CA PHE A 165 14.56 -17.61 -1.60
C PHE A 165 13.90 -16.83 -0.48
N ILE A 166 13.06 -15.86 -0.85
CA ILE A 166 12.43 -14.95 0.11
C ILE A 166 11.00 -15.42 0.38
N LEU A 167 10.71 -15.73 1.64
CA LEU A 167 9.33 -15.68 2.11
C LEU A 167 8.98 -14.23 2.44
N LEU A 168 7.96 -13.72 1.76
CA LEU A 168 7.48 -12.38 1.99
C LEU A 168 6.96 -12.25 3.41
N GLN A 169 7.45 -11.25 4.12
CA GLN A 169 6.90 -10.79 5.38
C GLN A 169 5.80 -9.77 5.08
N TRP A 170 4.77 -9.72 5.92
CA TRP A 170 3.59 -8.90 5.71
C TRP A 170 3.42 -7.96 6.90
N ALA A 171 3.37 -6.67 6.62
CA ALA A 171 2.95 -5.68 7.59
C ALA A 171 1.43 -5.70 7.69
N ARG A 172 0.89 -6.07 8.84
CA ARG A 172 -0.56 -6.07 9.07
C ARG A 172 -0.97 -4.69 9.55
N LEU A 173 -1.84 -4.02 8.81
CA LEU A 173 -2.49 -2.82 9.33
C LEU A 173 -3.30 -3.20 10.58
N PRO A 174 -3.21 -2.44 11.69
CA PRO A 174 -4.05 -2.67 12.85
C PRO A 174 -5.50 -2.49 12.41
N ILE A 175 -6.20 -3.60 12.21
CA ILE A 175 -7.66 -3.59 12.04
C ILE A 175 -8.18 -3.15 13.40
N PRO A 176 -8.94 -2.04 13.51
CA PRO A 176 -9.60 -1.71 14.76
C PRO A 176 -10.39 -2.94 15.18
N SER A 177 -10.06 -3.52 16.34
CA SER A 177 -10.90 -4.56 16.89
C SER A 177 -12.25 -3.90 17.12
N HIS A 178 -13.24 -4.19 16.28
CA HIS A 178 -14.62 -3.95 16.61
C HIS A 178 -14.90 -4.85 17.81
N LYS A 179 -14.66 -4.32 19.01
CA LYS A 179 -15.33 -4.81 20.21
C LYS A 179 -16.80 -4.46 20.00
N ALA A 180 -17.57 -5.44 19.53
CA ALA A 180 -19.01 -5.46 19.68
C ALA A 180 -19.36 -5.64 21.16
#